data_AF-A0A520DZ42-F1
#
_entry.id   AF-A0A520DZ42-F1
#
_cell.length_a   1.000
_cell.length_b   1.000
_cell.length_c   1.000
_cell.angle_alpha   90.00
_cell.angle_beta   90.00
_cell.angle_gamma   90.00
#
_symmetry.space_group_name_H-M   'P 1'
#
loop_
_entity.id
_entity.type
_entity.pdbx_description
1 polymer ?
#
loop_
_entity_poly.entity_id
_entity_poly.type
_entity_poly.pdbx_seq_one_letter_code
_entity_poly.pdbx_strand_id
1 'polypeptide(L)'
;TTSLPLWSIGVGFAVGGVLGWIGASFLRDYRVRTLATIEPSAGLPRSSCPLPISDDVGFSTKGSVILTAITLAPGVIMALAMRSLWPLFIFGALGLLVVSLVRFRVIVDEPEIRVINMGMAAMTYGIDEVVGADVAEIKPFADFGGWGLKTKGRRNYGVVTRTGPAVVITFAGGDRLTITTPKAEDIAGSLNRLADARTR
;
A
#
# COMPACT_ATOMS: atom_id res chain seq x y z
N THR A 1 47.08 -8.51 -6.30
CA THR A 1 45.81 -7.77 -6.37
C THR A 1 44.67 -8.78 -6.27
N THR A 2 44.12 -8.95 -5.07
CA THR A 2 42.99 -9.87 -4.84
C THR A 2 41.74 -9.31 -5.51
N SER A 3 41.41 -9.80 -6.71
CA SER A 3 40.14 -9.53 -7.36
C SER A 3 39.05 -10.19 -6.53
N LEU A 4 38.23 -9.39 -5.84
CA LEU A 4 37.02 -9.91 -5.22
C LEU A 4 36.17 -10.53 -6.33
N PRO A 5 35.82 -11.81 -6.22
CA PRO A 5 35.09 -12.47 -7.28
C PRO A 5 33.68 -11.89 -7.33
N LEU A 6 33.27 -11.37 -8.48
CA LEU A 6 32.05 -10.56 -8.64
C LEU A 6 30.76 -11.28 -8.20
N TRP A 7 30.77 -12.61 -8.12
CA TRP A 7 29.65 -13.39 -7.57
C TRP A 7 29.36 -13.07 -6.10
N SER A 8 30.38 -12.68 -5.33
CA SER A 8 30.23 -12.33 -3.91
C SER A 8 29.37 -11.08 -3.69
N ILE A 9 29.41 -10.12 -4.63
CA ILE A 9 28.55 -8.93 -4.60
C ILE A 9 27.10 -9.33 -4.87
N GLY A 10 26.85 -10.18 -5.86
CA GLY A 10 25.52 -10.68 -6.18
C GLY A 10 24.90 -11.49 -5.03
N VAL A 11 25.69 -12.36 -4.41
CA VAL A 11 25.27 -13.12 -3.22
C VAL A 11 25.02 -12.20 -2.03
N GLY A 12 25.90 -11.23 -1.78
CA GLY A 12 25.72 -10.25 -0.70
C GLY A 12 24.43 -9.44 -0.87
N PHE A 13 24.08 -9.04 -2.09
CA PHE A 13 22.84 -8.34 -2.37
C PHE A 13 21.61 -9.24 -2.16
N ALA A 14 21.65 -10.49 -2.64
CA ALA A 14 20.57 -11.44 -2.45
C ALA A 14 20.32 -11.73 -0.96
N VAL A 15 21.38 -11.98 -0.19
CA VAL A 15 21.31 -12.23 1.25
C VAL A 15 20.82 -10.99 2.00
N GLY A 16 21.36 -9.80 1.68
CA GLY A 16 20.90 -8.55 2.27
C GLY A 16 19.43 -8.25 1.96
N GLY A 17 18.98 -8.53 0.74
CA GLY A 17 17.58 -8.38 0.33
C GLY A 17 16.65 -9.33 1.07
N VAL A 18 17.03 -10.61 1.22
CA VAL A 18 16.25 -11.59 1.99
C VAL A 18 16.20 -11.21 3.47
N LEU A 19 17.33 -10.85 4.09
CA LEU A 19 17.37 -10.43 5.49
C LEU A 19 16.57 -9.14 5.72
N GLY A 20 16.65 -8.19 4.79
CA GLY A 20 15.84 -6.97 4.82
C GLY A 20 14.35 -7.26 4.69
N TRP A 21 13.96 -8.17 3.79
CA TRP A 21 12.57 -8.60 3.63
C TRP A 21 12.04 -9.31 4.87
N ILE A 22 12.82 -10.22 5.45
CA ILE A 22 12.48 -10.90 6.70
C ILE A 22 12.36 -9.86 7.84
N GLY A 23 13.33 -8.96 7.99
CA GLY A 23 13.27 -7.91 9.01
C GLY A 23 12.06 -7.01 8.85
N ALA A 24 11.72 -6.63 7.62
CA ALA A 24 10.54 -5.85 7.33
C ALA A 24 9.25 -6.63 7.64
N SER A 25 9.21 -7.95 7.42
CA SER A 25 8.05 -8.79 7.74
C SER A 25 7.74 -8.88 9.25
N PHE A 26 8.73 -8.57 10.09
CA PHE A 26 8.55 -8.47 11.54
C PHE A 26 8.18 -7.05 12.02
N LEU A 27 8.10 -6.05 11.14
CA LEU A 27 7.58 -4.73 11.49
C LEU A 27 6.08 -4.86 11.76
N ARG A 28 5.73 -5.08 13.03
CA ARG A 28 4.34 -5.05 13.51
C ARG A 28 3.90 -3.61 13.71
N ASP A 29 2.62 -3.37 13.44
CA ASP A 29 1.97 -2.11 13.73
C ASP A 29 1.87 -1.97 15.27
N TYR A 30 2.69 -1.10 15.87
CA TYR A 30 2.69 -0.83 17.32
C TYR A 30 1.55 0.11 17.75
N ARG A 31 0.54 0.28 16.90
CA ARG A 31 -0.64 1.07 17.27
C ARG A 31 -1.41 0.42 18.41
N VAL A 32 -1.83 1.25 19.34
CA VAL A 32 -2.82 0.87 20.33
C VAL A 32 -4.16 0.78 19.61
N ARG A 33 -4.68 -0.45 19.49
CA ARG A 33 -6.01 -0.71 18.93
C ARG A 33 -7.06 -0.07 19.84
N THR A 34 -7.87 0.84 19.29
CA THR A 34 -8.96 1.48 20.03
C THR A 34 -10.28 1.08 19.40
N LEU A 35 -11.10 0.39 20.18
CA LEU A 35 -12.42 -0.05 19.73
C LEU A 35 -13.35 1.14 19.53
N ALA A 36 -14.11 1.12 18.43
CA ALA A 36 -15.19 2.07 18.21
C ALA A 36 -16.40 1.71 19.09
N THR A 37 -16.78 2.65 19.96
CA THR A 37 -17.97 2.56 20.83
C THR A 37 -19.14 3.39 20.30
N ILE A 38 -18.93 4.14 19.22
CA ILE A 38 -19.88 5.12 18.68
C ILE A 38 -20.46 4.56 17.38
N GLU A 39 -21.77 4.67 17.21
CA GLU A 39 -22.46 4.27 15.99
C GLU A 39 -22.08 5.16 14.80
N PRO A 40 -21.94 4.58 13.59
CA PRO A 40 -21.78 5.37 12.37
C PRO A 40 -22.96 6.32 12.16
N SER A 41 -22.69 7.52 11.67
CA SER A 41 -23.75 8.50 11.45
C SER A 41 -24.77 8.02 10.40
N ALA A 42 -26.05 8.34 10.63
CA ALA A 42 -27.15 7.84 9.81
C ALA A 42 -27.08 8.23 8.32
N GLY A 43 -26.34 9.29 7.96
CA GLY A 43 -26.18 9.77 6.59
C GLY A 43 -25.14 9.03 5.75
N LEU A 44 -24.42 8.05 6.32
CA LEU A 44 -23.40 7.30 5.59
C LEU A 44 -24.02 6.17 4.74
N PRO A 45 -23.43 5.85 3.58
CA PRO A 45 -23.96 4.81 2.70
C PRO A 45 -23.94 3.44 3.37
N ARG A 46 -24.96 2.62 3.09
CA ARG A 46 -25.06 1.21 3.47
C ARG A 46 -25.30 0.40 2.21
N SER A 47 -24.36 -0.46 1.84
CA SER A 47 -24.48 -1.36 0.67
C SER A 47 -24.86 -2.76 1.17
N SER A 48 -25.07 -3.73 0.30
CA SER A 48 -25.23 -5.17 0.62
C SER A 48 -24.20 -6.05 -0.12
N CYS A 49 -23.16 -5.43 -0.70
CA CYS A 49 -22.16 -6.13 -1.52
C CYS A 49 -21.47 -7.27 -0.72
N PRO A 50 -21.34 -8.48 -1.31
CA PRO A 50 -20.68 -9.61 -0.64
C PRO A 50 -19.19 -9.33 -0.42
N LEU A 51 -18.71 -9.65 0.78
CA LEU A 51 -17.28 -9.67 1.11
C LEU A 51 -16.67 -11.02 0.68
N PRO A 52 -15.35 -11.08 0.37
CA PRO A 52 -14.33 -10.04 0.51
C PRO A 52 -14.19 -9.14 -0.74
N ILE A 53 -13.95 -7.84 -0.52
CA ILE A 53 -13.62 -6.90 -1.60
C ILE A 53 -12.12 -6.68 -1.59
N SER A 54 -11.42 -7.26 -2.57
CA SER A 54 -10.02 -6.95 -2.83
C SER A 54 -9.89 -5.93 -3.96
N ASP A 55 -9.04 -4.91 -3.76
CA ASP A 55 -8.63 -4.00 -4.83
C ASP A 55 -7.10 -3.83 -4.84
N ASP A 56 -6.52 -3.93 -6.03
CA ASP A 56 -5.08 -3.74 -6.23
C ASP A 56 -4.80 -2.23 -6.38
N VAL A 57 -4.57 -1.56 -5.24
CA VAL A 57 -4.36 -0.12 -5.17
C VAL A 57 -2.85 0.18 -5.27
N GLY A 58 -2.31 0.37 -6.47
CA GLY A 58 -0.87 0.62 -6.66
C GLY A 58 -0.53 1.44 -7.91
N PHE A 59 0.77 1.62 -8.18
CA PHE A 59 1.19 2.14 -9.50
C PHE A 59 0.60 1.24 -10.58
N SER A 60 -0.09 1.85 -11.57
CA SER A 60 -0.63 1.11 -12.70
C SER A 60 0.46 0.25 -13.36
N THR A 61 0.10 -0.83 -14.05
CA THR A 61 1.07 -1.65 -14.80
C THR A 61 1.96 -0.78 -15.68
N LYS A 62 1.41 0.28 -16.28
CA LYS A 62 2.15 1.28 -17.06
C LYS A 62 3.15 2.06 -16.21
N GLY A 63 2.74 2.57 -15.06
CA GLY A 63 3.64 3.26 -14.14
C GLY A 63 4.76 2.36 -13.62
N SER A 64 4.44 1.10 -13.29
CA SER A 64 5.45 0.11 -12.86
C SER A 64 6.48 -0.09 -13.96
N VAL A 65 6.05 -0.26 -15.23
CA VAL A 65 6.96 -0.41 -16.38
C VAL A 65 7.83 0.82 -16.59
N ILE A 66 7.27 2.03 -16.49
CA ILE A 66 8.03 3.28 -16.63
C ILE A 66 9.10 3.38 -15.53
N LEU A 67 8.74 3.10 -14.29
CA LEU A 67 9.66 3.13 -13.17
C LEU A 67 10.79 2.10 -13.34
N THR A 68 10.44 0.86 -13.72
CA THR A 68 11.40 -0.18 -14.06
C THR A 68 12.36 0.28 -15.16
N ALA A 69 11.83 0.88 -16.23
CA ALA A 69 12.64 1.36 -17.35
C ALA A 69 13.61 2.48 -16.92
N ILE A 70 13.14 3.44 -16.11
CA ILE A 70 13.99 4.51 -15.56
C ILE A 70 15.09 3.93 -14.67
N THR A 71 14.78 2.93 -13.85
CA THR A 71 15.77 2.29 -12.96
C THR A 71 16.76 1.42 -13.75
N LEU A 72 16.33 0.72 -14.80
CA LEU A 72 17.20 -0.14 -15.60
C LEU A 72 18.06 0.62 -16.63
N ALA A 73 17.59 1.76 -17.14
CA ALA A 73 18.28 2.50 -18.20
C ALA A 73 19.74 2.86 -17.86
N PRO A 74 20.08 3.38 -16.66
CA PRO A 74 21.47 3.63 -16.28
C PRO A 74 22.31 2.34 -16.25
N GLY A 75 21.72 1.22 -15.83
CA GLY A 75 22.39 -0.08 -15.80
C GLY A 75 22.71 -0.61 -17.20
N VAL A 76 21.80 -0.42 -18.15
CA VAL A 76 22.02 -0.78 -19.56
C VAL A 76 23.12 0.10 -20.17
N ILE A 77 23.06 1.42 -19.95
CA ILE A 77 24.07 2.37 -20.44
C ILE A 77 25.46 2.00 -19.90
N MET A 78 25.56 1.74 -18.60
CA MET A 78 26.82 1.37 -17.95
C MET A 78 27.34 0.03 -18.46
N ALA A 79 26.46 -0.95 -18.69
CA ALA A 79 26.84 -2.26 -19.19
C ALA A 79 27.41 -2.20 -20.62
N LEU A 80 26.83 -1.36 -21.48
CA LEU A 80 27.32 -1.12 -22.84
C LEU A 80 28.68 -0.38 -22.82
N ALA A 81 28.81 0.67 -21.99
CA ALA A 81 30.03 1.46 -21.89
C ALA A 81 31.22 0.64 -21.36
N MET A 82 30.98 -0.21 -20.37
CA MET A 82 32.01 -1.07 -19.77
C MET A 82 32.19 -2.41 -20.49
N ARG A 83 31.37 -2.71 -21.51
CA ARG A 83 31.25 -4.03 -22.15
C ARG A 83 31.16 -5.17 -21.13
N SER A 84 30.42 -4.93 -20.04
CA SER A 84 30.31 -5.87 -18.93
C SER A 84 28.89 -5.89 -18.36
N LEU A 85 28.39 -7.07 -18.03
CA LEU A 85 27.00 -7.25 -17.59
C LEU A 85 26.79 -6.99 -16.09
N TRP A 86 27.85 -6.78 -15.32
CA TRP A 86 27.74 -6.60 -13.86
C TRP A 86 26.82 -5.45 -13.41
N PRO A 87 26.74 -4.28 -14.10
CA PRO A 87 25.85 -3.20 -13.68
C PRO A 87 24.38 -3.61 -13.80
N LEU A 88 24.02 -4.46 -14.77
CA LEU A 88 22.64 -4.93 -14.94
C LEU A 88 22.15 -5.72 -13.74
N PHE A 89 23.01 -6.45 -13.03
CA PHE A 89 22.60 -7.16 -11.82
C PHE A 89 22.25 -6.19 -10.69
N ILE A 90 23.02 -5.11 -10.53
CA ILE A 90 22.75 -4.09 -9.50
C ILE A 90 21.49 -3.32 -9.83
N PHE A 91 21.38 -2.79 -11.04
CA PHE A 91 20.22 -2.01 -11.45
C PHE A 91 18.96 -2.87 -11.62
N GLY A 92 19.11 -4.14 -12.00
CA GLY A 92 18.03 -5.11 -12.03
C GLY A 92 17.51 -5.44 -10.64
N ALA A 93 18.40 -5.67 -9.68
CA ALA A 93 18.01 -5.93 -8.29
C ALA A 93 17.42 -4.66 -7.63
N LEU A 94 17.97 -3.48 -7.92
CA LEU A 94 17.39 -2.20 -7.51
C LEU A 94 16.00 -1.97 -8.14
N GLY A 95 15.85 -2.25 -9.43
CA GLY A 95 14.56 -2.15 -10.13
C GLY A 95 13.52 -3.09 -9.54
N LEU A 96 13.91 -4.33 -9.24
CA LEU A 96 13.05 -5.29 -8.55
C LEU A 96 12.62 -4.76 -7.17
N LEU A 97 13.57 -4.27 -6.37
CA LEU A 97 13.28 -3.67 -5.07
C LEU A 97 12.32 -2.48 -5.19
N VAL A 98 12.58 -1.56 -6.11
CA VAL A 98 11.74 -0.37 -6.35
C VAL A 98 10.34 -0.79 -6.75
N VAL A 99 10.17 -1.65 -7.75
CA VAL A 99 8.84 -2.10 -8.23
C VAL A 99 8.06 -2.79 -7.12
N SER A 100 8.74 -3.62 -6.32
CA SER A 100 8.11 -4.33 -5.21
C SER A 100 7.62 -3.37 -4.12
N LEU A 101 8.33 -2.25 -3.87
CA LEU A 101 7.92 -1.22 -2.90
C LEU A 101 6.70 -0.40 -3.34
N VAL A 102 6.43 -0.27 -4.65
CA VAL A 102 5.32 0.58 -5.16
C VAL A 102 4.01 -0.19 -5.36
N ARG A 103 3.96 -1.49 -5.05
CA ARG A 103 2.76 -2.35 -5.18
C ARG A 103 2.04 -2.52 -3.85
N PHE A 104 0.88 -1.87 -3.69
CA PHE A 104 -0.02 -2.08 -2.56
C PHE A 104 -1.28 -2.81 -3.03
N ARG A 105 -1.80 -3.69 -2.18
CA ARG A 105 -3.04 -4.46 -2.33
C ARG A 105 -3.88 -4.19 -1.10
N VAL A 106 -5.10 -3.70 -1.28
CA VAL A 106 -6.03 -3.49 -0.17
C VAL A 106 -7.03 -4.65 -0.18
N ILE A 107 -7.10 -5.37 0.93
CA ILE A 107 -8.07 -6.44 1.16
C ILE A 107 -8.98 -6.00 2.30
N VAL A 108 -10.27 -5.89 2.01
CA VAL A 108 -11.32 -5.64 3.01
C VAL A 108 -12.03 -6.97 3.27
N ASP A 109 -11.76 -7.56 4.44
CA ASP A 109 -12.43 -8.77 4.94
C ASP A 109 -13.39 -8.42 6.10
N GLU A 110 -14.32 -9.33 6.41
CA GLU A 110 -15.28 -9.19 7.52
C GLU A 110 -14.63 -8.90 8.89
N PRO A 111 -13.55 -9.59 9.32
CA PRO A 111 -12.90 -9.28 10.60
C PRO A 111 -11.89 -8.13 10.53
N GLU A 112 -11.25 -7.89 9.38
CA GLU A 112 -10.09 -7.00 9.29
C GLU A 112 -9.96 -6.30 7.93
N ILE A 113 -9.50 -5.05 7.96
CA ILE A 113 -9.04 -4.29 6.80
C ILE A 113 -7.53 -4.42 6.75
N ARG A 114 -7.00 -5.10 5.72
CA ARG A 114 -5.56 -5.28 5.52
C ARG A 114 -5.09 -4.52 4.30
N VAL A 115 -4.19 -3.57 4.50
CA VAL A 115 -3.39 -2.99 3.42
C VAL A 115 -2.12 -3.82 3.31
N ILE A 116 -2.00 -4.65 2.29
CA ILE A 116 -0.86 -5.52 2.05
C ILE A 116 0.10 -4.85 1.05
N ASN A 117 1.38 -4.71 1.39
CA ASN A 117 2.45 -4.34 0.46
C ASN A 117 3.48 -5.48 0.45
N MET A 118 3.88 -5.95 -0.73
CA MET A 118 4.91 -7.00 -0.90
C MET A 118 4.64 -8.31 -0.11
N GLY A 119 3.36 -8.70 0.03
CA GLY A 119 2.96 -9.89 0.80
C GLY A 119 2.96 -9.71 2.32
N MET A 120 3.29 -8.51 2.82
CA MET A 120 3.21 -8.13 4.22
C MET A 120 2.04 -7.18 4.45
N ALA A 121 1.32 -7.34 5.57
CA ALA A 121 0.32 -6.37 5.99
C ALA A 121 1.03 -5.07 6.41
N ALA A 122 1.07 -4.07 5.53
CA ALA A 122 1.61 -2.74 5.79
C ALA A 122 0.76 -1.99 6.83
N MET A 123 -0.56 -2.21 6.83
CA MET A 123 -1.46 -1.79 7.89
C MET A 123 -2.57 -2.82 8.08
N THR A 124 -2.93 -3.08 9.32
CA THR A 124 -4.07 -3.93 9.68
C THR A 124 -4.95 -3.16 10.65
N TYR A 125 -6.15 -2.82 10.22
CA TYR A 125 -7.17 -2.23 11.07
C TYR A 125 -8.28 -3.24 11.30
N GLY A 126 -8.69 -3.44 12.55
CA GLY A 126 -9.89 -4.23 12.84
C GLY A 126 -11.12 -3.47 12.37
N ILE A 127 -12.13 -4.17 11.84
CA ILE A 127 -13.41 -3.53 11.54
C ILE A 127 -14.06 -2.92 12.79
N ASP A 128 -13.71 -3.53 13.91
CA ASP A 128 -13.97 -3.16 15.29
C ASP A 128 -13.47 -1.76 15.71
N GLU A 129 -12.59 -1.15 14.93
CA GLU A 129 -12.05 0.18 15.19
C GLU A 129 -12.72 1.25 14.33
N VAL A 130 -13.55 0.85 13.36
CA VAL A 130 -14.19 1.74 12.39
C VAL A 130 -15.35 2.48 13.05
N VAL A 131 -15.30 3.81 13.02
CA VAL A 131 -16.39 4.69 13.46
C VAL A 131 -17.34 4.99 12.30
N GLY A 132 -16.82 5.08 11.08
CA GLY A 132 -17.62 5.27 9.88
C GLY A 132 -16.77 5.39 8.63
N ALA A 133 -17.38 5.09 7.48
CA ALA A 133 -16.78 5.17 6.16
C ALA A 133 -17.60 6.08 5.25
N ASP A 134 -16.94 7.07 4.67
CA ASP A 134 -17.53 8.04 3.73
C ASP A 134 -16.95 7.87 2.33
N VAL A 135 -17.67 8.33 1.31
CA VAL A 135 -17.23 8.31 -0.09
C VAL A 135 -16.94 9.74 -0.53
N ALA A 136 -15.69 10.00 -0.89
CA ALA A 136 -15.25 11.29 -1.38
C ALA A 136 -14.54 11.15 -2.73
N GLU A 137 -14.69 12.13 -3.60
CA GLU A 137 -13.87 12.20 -4.81
C GLU A 137 -12.54 12.87 -4.47
N ILE A 138 -11.42 12.18 -4.75
CA ILE A 138 -10.08 12.64 -4.36
C ILE A 138 -9.18 12.76 -5.59
N LYS A 139 -8.52 13.91 -5.67
CA LYS A 139 -7.53 14.25 -6.69
C LYS A 139 -6.13 14.18 -6.05
N PRO A 140 -5.33 13.13 -6.31
CA PRO A 140 -4.02 12.91 -5.70
C PRO A 140 -3.09 14.13 -5.68
N PHE A 141 -3.01 14.86 -6.80
CA PHE A 141 -2.17 16.05 -6.88
C PHE A 141 -2.70 17.23 -6.07
N ALA A 142 -4.00 17.47 -6.06
CA ALA A 142 -4.60 18.62 -5.36
C ALA A 142 -4.74 18.36 -3.86
N ASP A 143 -5.10 17.13 -3.48
CA ASP A 143 -5.46 16.80 -2.11
C ASP A 143 -4.28 16.26 -1.29
N PHE A 144 -3.33 15.57 -1.92
CA PHE A 144 -2.21 14.90 -1.27
C PHE A 144 -0.82 15.26 -1.85
N GLY A 145 -0.76 16.10 -2.89
CA GLY A 145 0.50 16.53 -3.50
C GLY A 145 1.23 15.45 -4.32
N GLY A 146 0.53 14.39 -4.75
CA GLY A 146 1.09 13.35 -5.60
C GLY A 146 0.49 11.97 -5.37
N TRP A 147 1.16 10.94 -5.88
CA TRP A 147 0.70 9.55 -5.86
C TRP A 147 1.40 8.72 -4.78
N GLY A 148 0.75 7.64 -4.33
CA GLY A 148 1.29 6.61 -3.43
C GLY A 148 0.70 6.61 -2.02
N LEU A 149 1.39 5.97 -1.09
CA LEU A 149 1.08 6.03 0.34
C LEU A 149 1.56 7.39 0.88
N LYS A 150 0.62 8.19 1.36
CA LYS A 150 0.86 9.54 1.87
C LYS A 150 0.28 9.69 3.26
N THR A 151 0.88 10.58 4.04
CA THR A 151 0.32 11.05 5.30
C THR A 151 0.02 12.53 5.19
N LYS A 152 -1.21 12.94 5.53
CA LYS A 152 -1.66 14.34 5.48
C LYS A 152 -1.90 14.86 6.91
N GLY A 153 -0.83 15.28 7.57
CA GLY A 153 -0.89 15.74 8.96
C GLY A 153 -0.89 14.59 9.97
N ARG A 154 -1.31 14.87 11.21
CA ARG A 154 -1.28 13.87 12.29
C ARG A 154 -2.39 12.85 12.07
N ARG A 155 -2.04 11.56 11.96
CA ARG A 155 -2.97 10.41 11.93
C ARG A 155 -3.86 10.28 10.68
N ASN A 156 -3.59 11.00 9.60
CA ASN A 156 -4.33 10.85 8.35
C ASN A 156 -3.46 10.19 7.27
N TYR A 157 -3.89 9.04 6.77
CA TYR A 157 -3.19 8.20 5.80
C TYR A 157 -4.01 8.12 4.52
N GLY A 158 -3.37 8.34 3.39
CA GLY A 158 -3.98 8.27 2.07
C GLY A 158 -3.23 7.27 1.20
N VAL A 159 -3.89 6.23 0.74
CA VAL A 159 -3.44 5.39 -0.37
C VAL A 159 -4.07 5.96 -1.63
N VAL A 160 -3.32 6.86 -2.27
CA VAL A 160 -3.82 7.65 -3.41
C VAL A 160 -3.08 7.26 -4.69
N THR A 161 -3.67 6.35 -5.45
CA THR A 161 -3.03 5.75 -6.64
C THR A 161 -3.74 6.12 -7.94
N ARG A 162 -4.97 6.63 -7.85
CA ARG A 162 -5.76 7.12 -8.99
C ARG A 162 -6.55 8.37 -8.60
N THR A 163 -6.86 9.21 -9.58
CA THR A 163 -7.88 10.25 -9.41
C THR A 163 -9.25 9.61 -9.53
N GLY A 164 -10.17 9.97 -8.63
CA GLY A 164 -11.57 9.53 -8.68
C GLY A 164 -12.14 9.16 -7.31
N PRO A 165 -13.14 8.26 -7.26
CA PRO A 165 -13.81 7.92 -6.01
C PRO A 165 -12.84 7.28 -5.01
N ALA A 166 -12.98 7.67 -3.76
CA ALA A 166 -12.18 7.21 -2.64
C ALA A 166 -13.07 6.95 -1.43
N VAL A 167 -12.75 5.91 -0.69
CA VAL A 167 -13.35 5.64 0.61
C VAL A 167 -12.49 6.31 1.68
N VAL A 168 -13.13 7.09 2.57
CA VAL A 168 -12.52 7.75 3.71
C VAL A 168 -13.05 7.07 4.98
N ILE A 169 -12.20 6.24 5.57
CA ILE A 169 -12.51 5.48 6.78
C ILE A 169 -11.99 6.28 7.97
N THR A 170 -12.84 6.50 8.97
CA THR A 170 -12.44 7.12 10.24
C THR A 170 -12.46 6.06 11.34
N PHE A 171 -11.36 5.98 12.08
CA PHE A 171 -11.17 5.03 13.19
C PHE A 171 -11.28 5.73 14.55
N ALA A 172 -11.66 4.96 15.58
CA ALA A 172 -11.84 5.47 16.94
C ALA A 172 -10.53 5.95 17.59
N GLY A 173 -9.38 5.43 17.13
CA GLY A 173 -8.05 5.93 17.49
C GLY A 173 -7.76 7.37 16.99
N GLY A 174 -8.68 7.98 16.25
CA GLY A 174 -8.51 9.28 15.59
C GLY A 174 -7.70 9.18 14.29
N ASP A 175 -7.46 7.97 13.81
CA ASP A 175 -6.83 7.72 12.52
C ASP A 175 -7.87 7.86 11.40
N ARG A 176 -7.42 8.41 10.28
CA ARG A 176 -8.23 8.49 9.05
C ARG A 176 -7.47 7.79 7.94
N LEU A 177 -8.12 6.86 7.26
CA LEU A 177 -7.57 6.14 6.12
C LEU A 177 -8.39 6.42 4.87
N THR A 178 -7.76 7.05 3.92
CA THR A 178 -8.32 7.37 2.61
C THR A 178 -7.78 6.39 1.59
N ILE A 179 -8.64 5.66 0.87
CA ILE A 179 -8.23 4.71 -0.18
C ILE A 179 -8.96 5.08 -1.46
N THR A 180 -8.22 5.40 -2.52
CA THR A 180 -8.82 5.63 -3.85
C THR A 180 -9.11 4.30 -4.53
N THR A 181 -10.38 4.04 -4.83
CA THR A 181 -10.84 2.78 -5.44
C THR A 181 -12.16 3.01 -6.19
N PRO A 182 -12.33 2.42 -7.39
CA PRO A 182 -13.61 2.48 -8.09
C PRO A 182 -14.76 1.79 -7.33
N LYS A 183 -14.45 0.94 -6.33
CA LYS A 183 -15.43 0.26 -5.48
C LYS A 183 -15.67 0.99 -4.14
N ALA A 184 -15.41 2.31 -4.08
CA ALA A 184 -15.46 3.07 -2.84
C ALA A 184 -16.84 3.01 -2.17
N GLU A 185 -17.92 3.09 -2.96
CA GLU A 185 -19.30 3.02 -2.46
C GLU A 185 -19.62 1.65 -1.84
N ASP A 186 -19.19 0.56 -2.47
CA ASP A 186 -19.42 -0.80 -1.97
C ASP A 186 -18.64 -1.07 -0.67
N ILE A 187 -17.40 -0.56 -0.60
CA ILE A 187 -16.56 -0.70 0.59
C ILE A 187 -17.12 0.14 1.73
N ALA A 188 -17.42 1.41 1.50
CA ALA A 188 -18.02 2.29 2.51
C ALA A 188 -19.34 1.71 3.01
N GLY A 189 -20.18 1.29 2.08
CA GLY A 189 -21.48 0.69 2.36
C GLY A 189 -21.40 -0.60 3.18
N SER A 190 -20.37 -1.43 2.96
CA SER A 190 -20.20 -2.67 3.71
C SER A 190 -19.62 -2.44 5.10
N LEU A 191 -18.71 -1.46 5.25
CA LEU A 191 -18.14 -1.10 6.54
C LEU A 191 -19.17 -0.51 7.48
N ASN A 192 -20.01 0.42 7.01
CA ASN A 192 -21.05 1.03 7.85
C ASN A 192 -22.09 0.00 8.31
N ARG A 193 -22.45 -0.96 7.44
CA ARG A 193 -23.36 -2.06 7.81
C ARG A 193 -22.78 -2.95 8.91
N LEU A 194 -21.50 -3.28 8.82
CA LEU A 194 -20.84 -4.12 9.83
C LEU A 194 -20.66 -3.37 11.14
N ALA A 195 -20.41 -2.06 11.08
CA ALA A 195 -20.39 -1.22 12.27
C ALA A 195 -21.78 -1.07 12.93
N ASP A 196 -22.88 -1.00 12.17
CA ASP A 196 -24.24 -1.05 12.74
C ASP A 196 -24.58 -2.40 13.38
N ALA A 197 -24.13 -3.50 12.76
CA ALA A 197 -24.39 -4.86 13.29
C ALA A 197 -23.68 -5.12 14.62
N ARG A 198 -22.65 -4.34 14.93
CA ARG A 198 -21.86 -4.42 16.16
C ARG A 198 -22.53 -3.75 17.36
N THR A 199 -23.32 -2.71 17.12
CA THR A 199 -23.98 -1.94 18.19
C THR A 199 -25.40 -2.42 18.51
N ARG A 200 -25.94 -3.36 17.72
CA ARG A 200 -27.14 -4.14 18.05
C ARG A 200 -26.84 -5.33 18.95
#